data_AF-A0AAE0KX00-F1
#
_entry.id   AF-A0AAE0KX00-F1
#
_cell.length_a   1.000
_cell.length_b   1.000
_cell.length_c   1.000
_cell.angle_alpha   90.00
_cell.angle_beta   90.00
_cell.angle_gamma   90.00
#
_symmetry.space_group_name_H-M   'P 1'
#
loop_
_entity.id
_entity.type
_entity.pdbx_description
1 polymer ?
#
loop_
_entity_poly.entity_id
_entity_poly.type
_entity_poly.pdbx_seq_one_letter_code
_entity_poly.pdbx_strand_id
1 'polypeptide(L)'
;MAPRITYGKTPWGKLFLEALGHLDTTGRLQRGKTIANTGKVLSFAVKDNEITAKVKGSFQPYYMVKLSFRAFSDQEREIVFKLIQSSPLLLGDILKGELPEALLSKLNAAEVDLLPSAWSEITGGCDCPDNLGDGGFFRSVPKAVGAPCKHMAAVYFLITAEVDKDPFTIFSLRKIKLAEHFAVSTSASTAVPYPLPAKLHTMAPIDLTESESEVPVTEGARVPEVQLKHPVNQSKFILSCLPANPAFCLKLDYHEVMEQFYDYLKKQLPKMYLLDNAHDGEQLRRFLRSSTWAVHLKRDFTGSVHLHNDMLTGTNAVDPALLFGSSIPFHPFPAPSRIPDALRMDTWTLCRLLIQMPAGGASTHSYQFLSAAARMTHLLLGSGAVVPDVLPLVDDASKWKVIFKPLATTDEVKLMIEQLENVYDASAESVRVTLDGQLLEAHS
;
A
#
# COMPACT_ATOMS: atom_id res chain seq x y z
N MET A 1 -14.92 -18.73 17.71
CA MET A 1 -15.24 -19.42 16.43
C MET A 1 -14.55 -18.63 15.34
N ALA A 2 -13.69 -19.22 14.51
CA ALA A 2 -13.03 -18.47 13.45
C ALA A 2 -14.07 -17.84 12.50
N PRO A 3 -13.91 -16.58 12.06
CA PRO A 3 -14.88 -15.92 11.18
C PRO A 3 -15.09 -16.73 9.91
N ARG A 4 -16.36 -16.85 9.47
CA ARG A 4 -16.72 -17.62 8.27
C ARG A 4 -16.31 -16.81 7.04
N ILE A 5 -15.26 -17.26 6.35
CA ILE A 5 -14.86 -16.68 5.05
C ILE A 5 -15.97 -16.96 4.03
N THR A 6 -16.38 -15.91 3.34
CA THR A 6 -17.33 -15.94 2.22
C THR A 6 -16.55 -15.78 0.92
N TYR A 7 -16.83 -16.65 -0.06
CA TYR A 7 -16.23 -16.64 -1.41
C TYR A 7 -17.32 -16.36 -2.43
N GLY A 8 -16.94 -15.85 -3.59
CA GLY A 8 -17.89 -15.42 -4.62
C GLY A 8 -18.60 -14.14 -4.21
N LYS A 9 -17.83 -13.18 -3.68
CA LYS A 9 -18.37 -11.87 -3.24
C LYS A 9 -18.61 -10.94 -4.43
N THR A 10 -17.86 -11.12 -5.51
CA THR A 10 -18.00 -10.40 -6.76
C THR A 10 -18.87 -11.19 -7.74
N PRO A 11 -19.48 -10.55 -8.76
CA PRO A 11 -20.24 -11.28 -9.77
C PRO A 11 -19.44 -12.39 -10.45
N TRP A 12 -18.17 -12.14 -10.80
CA TRP A 12 -17.31 -13.14 -11.43
C TRP A 12 -16.89 -14.27 -10.50
N GLY A 13 -16.58 -13.97 -9.24
CA GLY A 13 -16.31 -15.01 -8.25
C GLY A 13 -17.55 -15.87 -8.01
N LYS A 14 -18.74 -15.27 -7.97
CA LYS A 14 -20.02 -15.98 -7.86
C LYS A 14 -20.24 -16.90 -9.07
N LEU A 15 -20.14 -16.38 -10.29
CA LEU A 15 -20.28 -17.15 -11.53
C LEU A 15 -19.28 -18.31 -11.61
N PHE A 16 -18.02 -18.08 -11.24
CA PHE A 16 -17.00 -19.12 -11.21
C PHE A 16 -17.32 -20.22 -10.19
N LEU A 17 -17.78 -19.83 -8.98
CA LEU A 17 -18.17 -20.78 -7.95
C LEU A 17 -19.45 -21.56 -8.32
N GLU A 18 -20.40 -20.91 -8.99
CA GLU A 18 -21.62 -21.53 -9.53
C GLU A 18 -21.29 -22.55 -10.62
N ALA A 19 -20.39 -22.22 -11.54
CA ALA A 19 -19.91 -23.15 -12.56
C ALA A 19 -19.34 -24.42 -11.90
N LEU A 20 -18.43 -24.28 -10.93
CA LEU A 20 -17.91 -25.42 -10.17
C LEU A 20 -18.99 -26.18 -9.40
N GLY A 21 -20.00 -25.48 -8.88
CA GLY A 21 -21.15 -26.05 -8.20
C GLY A 21 -22.01 -26.92 -9.11
N HIS A 22 -22.25 -26.49 -10.36
CA HIS A 22 -22.96 -27.29 -11.35
C HIS A 22 -22.21 -28.57 -11.74
N LEU A 23 -20.88 -28.57 -11.66
CA LEU A 23 -20.07 -29.77 -11.88
C LEU A 23 -20.07 -30.72 -10.69
N ASP A 24 -20.31 -30.25 -9.46
CA ASP A 24 -20.28 -31.08 -8.25
C ASP A 24 -21.62 -31.77 -7.98
N THR A 25 -21.79 -32.95 -8.57
CA THR A 25 -22.96 -33.82 -8.34
C THR A 25 -22.91 -34.57 -7.00
N THR A 26 -21.81 -34.45 -6.23
CA THR A 26 -21.54 -35.28 -5.04
C THR A 26 -21.59 -34.51 -3.71
N GLY A 27 -21.69 -33.18 -3.77
CA GLY A 27 -21.61 -32.29 -2.60
C GLY A 27 -20.23 -32.24 -1.94
N ARG A 28 -19.18 -32.66 -2.65
CA ARG A 28 -17.80 -32.67 -2.13
C ARG A 28 -17.17 -31.29 -2.07
N LEU A 29 -17.64 -30.34 -2.89
CA LEU A 29 -17.19 -28.96 -2.88
C LEU A 29 -17.40 -28.35 -1.49
N GLN A 30 -18.59 -28.52 -0.89
CA GLN A 30 -18.90 -27.97 0.44
C GLN A 30 -17.96 -28.46 1.55
N ARG A 31 -17.46 -29.70 1.48
CA ARG A 31 -16.49 -30.23 2.46
C ARG A 31 -15.13 -29.53 2.37
N GLY A 32 -14.74 -29.09 1.17
CA GLY A 32 -13.52 -28.29 0.96
C GLY A 32 -13.60 -26.89 1.56
N LYS A 33 -14.79 -26.30 1.65
CA LYS A 33 -14.99 -24.96 2.23
C LYS A 33 -14.46 -24.86 3.65
N THR A 34 -14.70 -25.88 4.49
CA THR A 34 -14.19 -25.93 5.86
C THR A 34 -12.66 -25.94 5.90
N ILE A 35 -12.01 -26.66 4.98
CA ILE A 35 -10.54 -26.74 4.89
C ILE A 35 -9.97 -25.37 4.47
N ALA A 36 -10.57 -24.73 3.47
CA ALA A 36 -10.18 -23.38 3.05
C ALA A 36 -10.30 -22.37 4.20
N ASN A 37 -11.39 -22.43 4.97
CA ASN A 37 -11.67 -21.49 6.06
C ASN A 37 -10.80 -21.68 7.30
N THR A 38 -10.29 -22.89 7.53
CA THR A 38 -9.54 -23.23 8.75
C THR A 38 -8.02 -23.07 8.61
N GLY A 39 -7.55 -22.39 7.55
CA GLY A 39 -6.12 -22.14 7.34
C GLY A 39 -5.31 -23.41 7.07
N LYS A 40 -5.98 -24.48 6.61
CA LYS A 40 -5.31 -25.76 6.30
C LYS A 40 -4.60 -25.74 4.96
N VAL A 41 -4.84 -24.76 4.09
CA VAL A 41 -4.01 -24.53 2.91
C VAL A 41 -2.78 -23.74 3.34
N LEU A 42 -1.63 -24.40 3.33
CA LEU A 42 -0.36 -23.88 3.84
C LEU A 42 0.38 -23.04 2.80
N SER A 43 0.24 -23.38 1.52
CA SER A 43 0.73 -22.58 0.40
C SER A 43 -0.24 -22.69 -0.76
N PHE A 44 -0.32 -21.64 -1.55
CA PHE A 44 -1.16 -21.55 -2.74
C PHE A 44 -0.48 -20.61 -3.73
N ALA A 45 -0.34 -21.04 -4.97
CA ALA A 45 0.23 -20.25 -6.05
C ALA A 45 -0.50 -20.53 -7.35
N VAL A 46 -0.84 -19.47 -8.07
CA VAL A 46 -1.42 -19.51 -9.42
C VAL A 46 -0.37 -18.97 -10.38
N LYS A 47 -0.08 -19.73 -11.43
CA LYS A 47 0.80 -19.33 -12.52
C LYS A 47 0.12 -19.67 -13.84
N ASP A 48 -0.38 -18.64 -14.53
CA ASP A 48 -1.20 -18.79 -15.73
C ASP A 48 -2.37 -19.76 -15.49
N ASN A 49 -2.39 -20.90 -16.20
CA ASN A 49 -3.40 -21.94 -16.08
C ASN A 49 -3.05 -23.05 -15.09
N GLU A 50 -1.92 -22.95 -14.38
CA GLU A 50 -1.45 -23.95 -13.43
C GLU A 50 -1.59 -23.45 -11.98
N ILE A 51 -2.10 -24.32 -11.11
CA ILE A 51 -2.26 -24.04 -9.69
C ILE A 51 -1.52 -25.10 -8.90
N THR A 52 -0.73 -24.64 -7.93
CA THR A 52 -0.04 -25.52 -6.98
C THR A 52 -0.38 -25.11 -5.56
N ALA A 53 -0.65 -26.09 -4.71
CA ALA A 53 -0.96 -25.85 -3.31
C ALA A 53 -0.46 -26.98 -2.41
N LYS A 54 -0.16 -26.63 -1.15
CA LYS A 54 0.11 -27.57 -0.06
C LYS A 54 -1.02 -27.49 0.94
N VAL A 55 -1.72 -28.59 1.18
CA VAL A 55 -2.89 -28.65 2.05
C VAL A 55 -2.64 -29.61 3.20
N LYS A 56 -2.76 -29.14 4.45
CA LYS A 56 -2.54 -29.93 5.65
C LYS A 56 -3.39 -31.20 5.61
N GLY A 57 -2.70 -32.34 5.68
CA GLY A 57 -3.27 -33.67 5.63
C GLY A 57 -3.18 -34.41 6.97
N SER A 58 -3.64 -35.66 6.97
CA SER A 58 -3.55 -36.55 8.14
C SER A 58 -2.33 -37.47 8.09
N PHE A 59 -1.83 -37.79 6.90
CA PHE A 59 -0.79 -38.83 6.71
C PHE A 59 0.60 -38.28 6.35
N GLN A 60 0.66 -37.07 5.80
CA GLN A 60 1.89 -36.32 5.48
C GLN A 60 1.81 -34.95 6.14
N PRO A 61 2.93 -34.22 6.34
CA PRO A 61 2.88 -32.85 6.85
C PRO A 61 1.93 -31.97 6.02
N TYR A 62 1.77 -32.29 4.73
CA TYR A 62 0.77 -31.77 3.81
C TYR A 62 0.57 -32.71 2.62
N TYR A 63 -0.57 -32.60 1.95
CA TYR A 63 -0.85 -33.13 0.62
C TYR A 63 -0.55 -32.09 -0.45
N MET A 64 0.02 -32.49 -1.58
CA MET A 64 0.18 -31.64 -2.74
C MET A 64 -1.06 -31.69 -3.64
N VAL A 65 -1.51 -30.51 -4.06
CA VAL A 65 -2.55 -30.33 -5.07
C VAL A 65 -1.91 -29.64 -6.27
N LYS A 66 -2.08 -30.22 -7.46
CA LYS A 66 -1.69 -29.63 -8.74
C LYS A 66 -2.89 -29.66 -9.67
N LEU A 67 -3.29 -28.51 -10.18
CA LEU A 67 -4.42 -28.38 -11.10
C LEU A 67 -3.95 -27.63 -12.34
N SER A 68 -4.47 -28.00 -13.50
CA SER A 68 -4.23 -27.27 -14.74
C SER A 68 -5.54 -27.12 -15.51
N PHE A 69 -5.93 -25.88 -15.77
CA PHE A 69 -7.11 -25.56 -16.55
C PHE A 69 -6.79 -25.65 -18.04
N ARG A 70 -7.74 -26.17 -18.83
CA ARG A 70 -7.67 -26.21 -20.29
C ARG A 70 -7.42 -24.80 -20.82
N ALA A 71 -6.35 -24.65 -21.58
CA ALA A 71 -6.06 -23.44 -22.33
C ALA A 71 -7.01 -23.28 -23.52
N PHE A 72 -7.32 -22.05 -23.89
CA PHE A 72 -8.01 -21.77 -25.14
C PHE A 72 -7.12 -22.09 -26.33
N SER A 73 -7.73 -22.64 -27.37
CA SER A 73 -7.13 -22.74 -28.71
C SER A 73 -6.91 -21.36 -29.31
N ASP A 74 -6.06 -21.27 -30.34
CA ASP A 74 -5.82 -20.01 -31.05
C ASP A 74 -7.11 -19.45 -31.67
N GLN A 75 -8.02 -20.33 -32.10
CA GLN A 75 -9.32 -19.93 -32.64
C GLN A 75 -10.23 -19.31 -31.57
N GLU A 76 -10.37 -19.97 -30.41
CA GLU A 76 -11.15 -19.45 -29.27
C GLU A 76 -10.57 -18.11 -28.80
N ARG A 77 -9.24 -18.00 -28.71
CA ARG A 77 -8.55 -16.76 -28.34
C ARG A 77 -8.83 -15.62 -29.32
N GLU A 78 -8.78 -15.89 -30.61
CA GLU A 78 -9.07 -14.89 -31.65
C GLU A 78 -10.53 -14.42 -31.59
N ILE A 79 -11.48 -15.35 -31.33
CA ILE A 79 -12.90 -15.02 -31.14
C ILE A 79 -13.07 -14.08 -29.95
N VAL A 80 -12.44 -14.38 -28.80
CA VAL A 80 -12.48 -13.52 -27.60
C VAL A 80 -12.02 -12.10 -27.92
N PHE A 81 -10.86 -11.95 -28.58
CA PHE A 81 -10.32 -10.63 -28.90
C PHE A 81 -11.20 -9.85 -29.88
N LYS A 82 -11.68 -10.50 -30.94
CA LYS A 82 -12.60 -9.88 -31.90
C LYS A 82 -13.92 -9.44 -31.26
N LEU A 83 -14.49 -10.25 -30.35
CA LEU A 83 -15.73 -9.91 -29.64
C LEU A 83 -15.56 -8.67 -28.75
N ILE A 84 -14.41 -8.54 -28.09
CA ILE A 84 -14.10 -7.38 -27.27
C ILE A 84 -13.85 -6.15 -28.15
N GLN A 85 -13.02 -6.28 -29.19
CA GLN A 85 -12.65 -5.18 -30.09
C GLN A 85 -13.84 -4.64 -30.89
N SER A 86 -14.77 -5.51 -31.28
CA SER A 86 -15.99 -5.11 -32.02
C SER A 86 -17.04 -4.42 -31.16
N SER A 87 -16.84 -4.37 -29.83
CA SER A 87 -17.81 -3.84 -28.88
C SER A 87 -17.19 -2.71 -28.04
N PRO A 88 -17.31 -1.44 -28.48
CA PRO A 88 -16.69 -0.29 -27.80
C PRO A 88 -16.99 -0.21 -26.29
N LEU A 89 -18.20 -0.61 -25.87
CA LEU A 89 -18.58 -0.66 -24.46
C LEU A 89 -17.77 -1.71 -23.67
N LEU A 90 -17.61 -2.92 -24.21
CA LEU A 90 -16.86 -3.99 -23.54
C LEU A 90 -15.38 -3.64 -23.45
N LEU A 91 -14.81 -3.11 -24.53
CA LEU A 91 -13.45 -2.63 -24.54
C LEU A 91 -13.26 -1.48 -23.53
N GLY A 92 -14.19 -0.53 -23.48
CA GLY A 92 -14.15 0.59 -22.54
C GLY A 92 -14.16 0.14 -21.08
N ASP A 93 -14.95 -0.86 -20.72
CA ASP A 93 -14.97 -1.42 -19.36
C ASP A 93 -13.68 -2.18 -19.05
N ILE A 94 -13.19 -3.02 -19.97
CA ILE A 94 -11.93 -3.75 -19.82
C ILE A 94 -10.74 -2.80 -19.65
N LEU A 95 -10.69 -1.69 -20.39
CA LEU A 95 -9.65 -0.67 -20.27
C LEU A 95 -9.65 0.05 -18.91
N LYS A 96 -10.78 0.07 -18.19
CA LYS A 96 -10.86 0.57 -16.80
C LYS A 96 -10.47 -0.48 -15.76
N GLY A 97 -10.10 -1.69 -16.20
CA GLY A 97 -9.85 -2.82 -15.30
C GLY A 97 -11.13 -3.50 -14.81
N GLU A 98 -12.28 -3.21 -15.41
CA GLU A 98 -13.54 -3.88 -15.09
C GLU A 98 -13.80 -5.01 -16.09
N LEU A 99 -14.26 -6.17 -15.60
CA LEU A 99 -14.69 -7.25 -16.47
C LEU A 99 -16.23 -7.23 -16.57
N PRO A 100 -16.83 -6.82 -17.69
CA PRO A 100 -18.28 -6.69 -17.81
C PRO A 100 -18.97 -8.05 -17.93
N GLU A 101 -20.01 -8.32 -17.14
CA GLU A 101 -20.77 -9.58 -17.17
C GLU A 101 -21.35 -9.90 -18.55
N ALA A 102 -21.72 -8.87 -19.33
CA ALA A 102 -22.21 -9.01 -20.69
C ALA A 102 -21.22 -9.73 -21.62
N LEU A 103 -19.91 -9.72 -21.31
CA LEU A 103 -18.91 -10.48 -22.03
C LEU A 103 -19.19 -11.99 -21.97
N LEU A 104 -19.59 -12.52 -20.82
CA LEU A 104 -19.85 -13.95 -20.66
C LEU A 104 -20.99 -14.40 -21.59
N SER A 105 -22.08 -13.63 -21.66
CA SER A 105 -23.21 -13.92 -22.56
C SER A 105 -22.80 -13.91 -24.03
N LYS A 106 -21.94 -12.96 -24.44
CA LYS A 106 -21.43 -12.91 -25.83
C LYS A 106 -20.48 -14.05 -26.15
N LEU A 107 -19.64 -14.46 -25.21
CA LEU A 107 -18.74 -15.61 -25.37
C LEU A 107 -19.55 -16.90 -25.51
N ASN A 108 -20.54 -17.11 -24.66
CA ASN A 108 -21.43 -18.28 -24.73
C ASN A 108 -22.20 -18.32 -26.07
N ALA A 109 -22.67 -17.17 -26.57
CA ALA A 109 -23.34 -17.09 -27.88
C ALA A 109 -22.40 -17.41 -29.06
N ALA A 110 -21.09 -17.27 -28.87
CA ALA A 110 -20.06 -17.66 -29.82
C ALA A 110 -19.50 -19.07 -29.55
N GLU A 111 -20.16 -19.86 -28.68
CA GLU A 111 -19.76 -21.21 -28.27
C GLU A 111 -18.36 -21.28 -27.63
N VAL A 112 -17.93 -20.20 -26.97
CA VAL A 112 -16.66 -20.13 -26.23
C VAL A 112 -16.93 -20.14 -24.72
N ASP A 113 -16.68 -21.29 -24.09
CA ASP A 113 -16.87 -21.48 -22.65
C ASP A 113 -15.70 -20.88 -21.84
N LEU A 114 -15.90 -19.67 -21.28
CA LEU A 114 -14.91 -19.06 -20.39
C LEU A 114 -14.77 -19.83 -19.07
N LEU A 115 -15.89 -20.20 -18.47
CA LEU A 115 -15.95 -20.96 -17.22
C LEU A 115 -15.85 -22.47 -17.51
N PRO A 116 -15.37 -23.29 -16.57
CA PRO A 116 -15.32 -24.74 -16.76
C PRO A 116 -16.72 -25.34 -16.94
N SER A 117 -16.96 -26.02 -18.06
CA SER A 117 -18.22 -26.72 -18.34
C SER A 117 -18.16 -28.23 -18.03
N ALA A 118 -16.96 -28.77 -17.79
CA ALA A 118 -16.74 -30.15 -17.37
C ALA A 118 -15.48 -30.31 -16.50
N TRP A 119 -15.46 -31.30 -15.58
CA TRP A 119 -14.26 -31.62 -14.79
C TRP A 119 -13.07 -32.05 -15.65
N SER A 120 -13.31 -32.58 -16.86
CA SER A 120 -12.26 -32.93 -17.82
C SER A 120 -11.46 -31.72 -18.30
N GLU A 121 -11.99 -30.50 -18.17
CA GLU A 121 -11.27 -29.27 -18.46
C GLU A 121 -10.29 -28.85 -17.36
N ILE A 122 -10.33 -29.51 -16.20
CA ILE A 122 -9.42 -29.26 -15.09
C ILE A 122 -8.65 -30.55 -14.85
N THR A 123 -7.43 -30.59 -15.40
CA THR A 123 -6.54 -31.74 -15.26
C THR A 123 -5.69 -31.62 -13.97
N GLY A 124 -5.04 -32.72 -13.60
CA GLY A 124 -4.24 -32.81 -12.38
C GLY A 124 -4.97 -33.54 -11.25
N GLY A 125 -4.56 -33.29 -10.01
CA GLY A 125 -5.12 -33.99 -8.86
C GLY A 125 -4.44 -33.65 -7.54
N CYS A 126 -4.82 -34.41 -6.51
CA CYS A 126 -4.21 -34.39 -5.19
C CYS A 126 -3.58 -35.75 -4.88
N ASP A 127 -2.46 -35.77 -4.15
CA ASP A 127 -1.77 -36.98 -3.68
C ASP A 127 -2.41 -37.61 -2.42
N CYS A 128 -3.57 -37.11 -1.98
CA CYS A 128 -4.30 -37.67 -0.85
C CYS A 128 -4.94 -39.03 -1.20
N PRO A 129 -5.17 -39.90 -0.20
CA PRO A 129 -5.77 -41.22 -0.42
C PRO A 129 -7.21 -41.16 -0.97
N ASP A 130 -7.92 -40.05 -0.77
CA ASP A 130 -9.27 -39.83 -1.35
C ASP A 130 -9.25 -39.81 -2.89
N ASN A 131 -8.09 -39.60 -3.50
CA ASN A 131 -7.89 -39.48 -4.94
C ASN A 131 -7.04 -40.64 -5.52
N LEU A 132 -6.58 -41.57 -4.67
CA LEU A 132 -5.87 -42.78 -5.10
C LEU A 132 -6.90 -43.80 -5.62
N GLY A 133 -7.09 -43.82 -6.93
CA GLY A 133 -7.23 -45.11 -7.61
C GLY A 133 -5.90 -45.86 -7.60
N ASP A 134 -5.93 -47.12 -8.03
CA ASP A 134 -4.92 -48.18 -7.84
C ASP A 134 -3.56 -47.91 -8.54
N GLY A 135 -3.29 -46.68 -9.01
CA GLY A 135 -2.25 -46.35 -9.98
C GLY A 135 -1.27 -45.23 -9.64
N GLY A 136 -1.22 -44.74 -8.39
CA GLY A 136 -0.12 -43.88 -7.90
C GLY A 136 0.08 -42.51 -8.58
N PHE A 137 1.02 -41.73 -8.03
CA PHE A 137 1.23 -40.28 -8.23
C PHE A 137 1.59 -39.83 -9.67
N PHE A 138 1.90 -40.74 -10.61
CA PHE A 138 2.54 -40.41 -11.90
C PHE A 138 1.90 -41.03 -13.15
N ARG A 139 0.72 -41.67 -13.06
CA ARG A 139 0.02 -42.17 -14.26
C ARG A 139 -1.11 -41.25 -14.68
N SER A 140 -1.09 -40.87 -15.95
CA SER A 140 -2.01 -40.01 -16.70
C SER A 140 -3.40 -40.61 -16.94
N VAL A 141 -3.90 -41.41 -15.99
CA VAL A 141 -5.27 -41.92 -16.04
C VAL A 141 -5.94 -41.57 -14.71
N PRO A 142 -6.74 -40.50 -14.65
CA PRO A 142 -7.62 -40.27 -13.52
C PRO A 142 -8.46 -41.52 -13.33
N LYS A 143 -8.63 -41.99 -12.09
CA LYS A 143 -9.81 -42.79 -11.78
C LYS A 143 -10.99 -41.96 -12.25
N ALA A 144 -11.68 -42.49 -13.25
CA ALA A 144 -12.68 -41.80 -14.03
C ALA A 144 -13.69 -41.08 -13.12
N VAL A 145 -13.94 -39.82 -13.47
CA VAL A 145 -15.23 -39.13 -13.36
C VAL A 145 -15.79 -38.99 -11.95
N GLY A 146 -15.81 -37.74 -11.46
CA GLY A 146 -16.99 -37.32 -10.69
C GLY A 146 -16.83 -36.10 -9.82
N ALA A 147 -15.78 -36.01 -8.99
CA ALA A 147 -15.72 -34.90 -8.03
C ALA A 147 -14.35 -34.70 -7.38
N PRO A 148 -13.96 -33.44 -7.11
CA PRO A 148 -12.74 -33.14 -6.39
C PRO A 148 -12.71 -33.78 -4.99
N CYS A 149 -11.52 -34.16 -4.53
CA CYS A 149 -11.34 -34.44 -3.11
C CYS A 149 -11.51 -33.14 -2.29
N LYS A 150 -11.70 -33.25 -0.98
CA LYS A 150 -11.85 -32.09 -0.08
C LYS A 150 -10.68 -31.10 -0.14
N HIS A 151 -9.46 -31.58 -0.46
CA HIS A 151 -8.29 -30.72 -0.62
C HIS A 151 -8.33 -29.92 -1.92
N MET A 152 -8.69 -30.56 -3.05
CA MET A 152 -8.89 -29.86 -4.33
C MET A 152 -10.05 -28.86 -4.23
N ALA A 153 -11.14 -29.24 -3.59
CA ALA A 153 -12.26 -28.34 -3.33
C ALA A 153 -11.84 -27.10 -2.52
N ALA A 154 -10.96 -27.26 -1.52
CA ALA A 154 -10.40 -26.13 -0.79
C ALA A 154 -9.58 -25.20 -1.70
N VAL A 155 -8.81 -25.76 -2.62
CA VAL A 155 -8.05 -24.98 -3.62
C VAL A 155 -9.00 -24.26 -4.58
N TYR A 156 -10.11 -24.85 -5.00
CA TYR A 156 -11.10 -24.16 -5.82
C TYR A 156 -11.70 -22.92 -5.14
N PHE A 157 -11.98 -22.98 -3.83
CA PHE A 157 -12.39 -21.77 -3.09
C PHE A 157 -11.31 -20.69 -3.07
N LEU A 158 -10.03 -21.06 -3.00
CA LEU A 158 -8.95 -20.08 -3.08
C LEU A 158 -8.80 -19.51 -4.50
N ILE A 159 -9.04 -20.30 -5.55
CA ILE A 159 -9.12 -19.77 -6.91
C ILE A 159 -10.30 -18.80 -7.03
N THR A 160 -11.47 -19.12 -6.47
CA THR A 160 -12.60 -18.18 -6.39
C THR A 160 -12.21 -16.90 -5.67
N ALA A 161 -11.43 -16.98 -4.58
CA ALA A 161 -10.92 -15.79 -3.90
C ALA A 161 -9.96 -14.96 -4.77
N GLU A 162 -9.11 -15.59 -5.57
CA GLU A 162 -8.26 -14.84 -6.53
C GLU A 162 -9.10 -14.18 -7.62
N VAL A 163 -10.15 -14.86 -8.11
CA VAL A 163 -11.11 -14.28 -9.06
C VAL A 163 -11.88 -13.11 -8.44
N ASP A 164 -12.25 -13.20 -7.15
CA ASP A 164 -12.86 -12.09 -6.42
C ASP A 164 -11.92 -10.88 -6.31
N LYS A 165 -10.61 -11.10 -6.22
CA LYS A 165 -9.60 -10.03 -6.16
C LYS A 165 -9.33 -9.42 -7.53
N ASP A 166 -9.20 -10.26 -8.55
CA ASP A 166 -8.92 -9.88 -9.93
C ASP A 166 -9.70 -10.80 -10.89
N PRO A 167 -10.79 -10.31 -11.52
CA PRO A 167 -11.59 -11.11 -12.44
C PRO A 167 -10.83 -11.52 -13.71
N PHE A 168 -9.75 -10.83 -14.10
CA PHE A 168 -8.90 -11.23 -15.23
C PHE A 168 -8.18 -12.56 -14.98
N THR A 169 -8.08 -13.00 -13.72
CA THR A 169 -7.59 -14.33 -13.36
C THR A 169 -8.29 -15.44 -14.15
N ILE A 170 -9.60 -15.32 -14.44
CA ILE A 170 -10.33 -16.33 -15.22
C ILE A 170 -9.73 -16.49 -16.63
N PHE A 171 -9.32 -15.39 -17.27
CA PHE A 171 -8.66 -15.44 -18.58
C PHE A 171 -7.24 -15.99 -18.48
N SER A 172 -6.50 -15.64 -17.44
CA SER A 172 -5.17 -16.20 -17.16
C SER A 172 -5.25 -17.73 -16.99
N LEU A 173 -6.31 -18.25 -16.35
CA LEU A 173 -6.59 -19.69 -16.25
C LEU A 173 -6.81 -20.36 -17.61
N ARG A 174 -7.19 -19.59 -18.64
CA ARG A 174 -7.33 -20.04 -20.03
C ARG A 174 -6.10 -19.71 -20.90
N LYS A 175 -4.98 -19.28 -20.29
CA LYS A 175 -3.77 -18.76 -20.95
C LYS A 175 -3.99 -17.52 -21.82
N ILE A 176 -4.97 -16.70 -21.46
CA ILE A 176 -5.22 -15.41 -22.11
C ILE A 176 -4.83 -14.29 -21.16
N LYS A 177 -3.82 -13.52 -21.55
CA LYS A 177 -3.39 -12.33 -20.84
C LYS A 177 -4.13 -11.10 -21.36
N LEU A 178 -5.41 -11.01 -20.98
CA LEU A 178 -6.33 -10.02 -21.56
C LEU A 178 -5.88 -8.58 -21.29
N ALA A 179 -5.46 -8.30 -20.05
CA ALA A 179 -4.97 -6.99 -19.65
C ALA A 179 -3.69 -6.58 -20.41
N GLU A 180 -2.73 -7.49 -20.58
CA GLU A 180 -1.51 -7.22 -21.37
C GLU A 180 -1.85 -6.94 -22.84
N HIS A 181 -2.78 -7.71 -23.42
CA HIS A 181 -3.16 -7.55 -24.83
C HIS A 181 -3.79 -6.19 -25.14
N PHE A 182 -4.63 -5.67 -24.22
CA PHE A 182 -5.30 -4.38 -24.37
C PHE A 182 -4.54 -3.23 -23.67
N ALA A 183 -3.32 -3.47 -23.19
CA ALA A 183 -2.52 -2.51 -22.43
C ALA A 183 -3.28 -1.89 -21.24
N VAL A 184 -4.14 -2.69 -20.59
CA VAL A 184 -4.85 -2.28 -19.38
C VAL A 184 -3.86 -2.17 -18.23
N SER A 185 -3.82 -1.03 -17.58
CA SER A 185 -3.10 -0.90 -16.31
C SER A 185 -3.92 -1.61 -15.23
N THR A 186 -3.55 -2.85 -14.89
CA THR A 186 -4.17 -3.59 -13.78
C THR A 186 -3.78 -2.98 -12.44
N SER A 187 -4.52 -3.29 -11.38
CA SER A 187 -4.22 -2.83 -10.00
C SER A 187 -2.81 -3.19 -9.52
N ALA A 188 -2.18 -4.22 -10.10
CA ALA A 188 -0.79 -4.60 -9.85
C ALA A 188 0.25 -3.74 -10.60
N SER A 189 -0.16 -2.98 -11.62
CA SER A 189 0.71 -2.18 -12.50
C SER A 189 0.36 -0.69 -12.52
N THR A 190 -0.79 -0.26 -11.99
CA THR A 190 -1.07 1.16 -11.77
C THR A 190 -0.39 1.63 -10.50
N ALA A 191 0.64 2.47 -10.66
CA ALA A 191 0.83 3.54 -9.69
C ALA A 191 -0.48 4.34 -9.67
N VAL A 192 -1.26 4.22 -8.60
CA VAL A 192 -2.46 5.05 -8.42
C VAL A 192 -2.01 6.50 -8.55
N PRO A 193 -2.50 7.28 -9.54
CA PRO A 193 -2.09 8.66 -9.68
C PRO A 193 -2.48 9.40 -8.41
N TYR A 194 -1.47 9.98 -7.78
CA TYR A 194 -1.62 10.75 -6.58
C TYR A 194 -1.71 12.24 -6.97
N PRO A 195 -2.65 13.01 -6.39
CA PRO A 195 -3.59 12.62 -5.34
C PRO A 195 -4.91 11.99 -5.82
N LEU A 196 -5.51 11.13 -4.97
CA LEU A 196 -6.74 10.36 -5.20
C LEU A 196 -8.01 11.24 -5.16
N PRO A 197 -8.71 11.53 -6.27
CA PRO A 197 -9.86 12.44 -6.29
C PRO A 197 -10.98 11.98 -5.32
N ALA A 198 -11.19 12.74 -4.24
CA ALA A 198 -12.28 12.54 -3.29
C ALA A 198 -13.46 13.46 -3.59
N LYS A 199 -14.69 13.00 -3.33
CA LYS A 199 -15.85 13.89 -3.19
C LYS A 199 -15.86 14.43 -1.76
N LEU A 200 -15.67 15.74 -1.60
CA LEU A 200 -15.66 16.41 -0.29
C LEU A 200 -16.97 16.15 0.48
N HIS A 201 -16.84 15.74 1.74
CA HIS A 201 -17.82 16.07 2.77
C HIS A 201 -17.28 17.26 3.56
N THR A 202 -17.71 18.47 3.21
CA THR A 202 -17.37 19.69 3.94
C THR A 202 -18.01 19.68 5.33
N MET A 203 -17.18 19.68 6.38
CA MET A 203 -17.55 20.24 7.68
C MET A 203 -16.77 21.55 7.84
N ALA A 204 -17.43 22.57 8.41
CA ALA A 204 -16.91 23.93 8.49
C ALA A 204 -15.57 24.01 9.24
N PRO A 205 -14.62 24.85 8.78
CA PRO A 205 -13.35 25.03 9.45
C PRO A 205 -13.54 25.72 10.81
N ILE A 206 -12.86 25.21 11.83
CA ILE A 206 -12.69 25.89 13.12
C ILE A 206 -11.40 26.70 13.01
N ASP A 207 -11.56 28.01 13.14
CA ASP A 207 -10.47 28.99 13.09
C ASP A 207 -9.78 29.06 14.47
N LEU A 208 -8.46 28.84 14.49
CA LEU A 208 -7.62 29.02 15.66
C LEU A 208 -6.31 29.70 15.23
N THR A 209 -6.40 31.00 14.95
CA THR A 209 -5.23 31.88 14.94
C THR A 209 -4.89 32.28 16.37
N GLU A 210 -3.88 31.65 16.97
CA GLU A 210 -3.21 32.25 18.13
C GLU A 210 -2.05 33.11 17.60
N SER A 211 -2.20 34.42 17.75
CA SER A 211 -1.25 35.45 17.38
C SER A 211 -0.13 35.54 18.43
N GLU A 212 1.12 35.37 18.03
CA GLU A 212 2.27 35.85 18.80
C GLU A 212 2.93 37.03 18.10
N SER A 213 3.17 38.08 18.87
CA SER A 213 3.59 39.43 18.49
C SER A 213 4.96 39.49 17.80
N GLU A 214 5.04 40.26 16.71
CA GLU A 214 6.25 40.51 15.91
C GLU A 214 7.28 41.40 16.63
N VAL A 215 8.57 41.06 16.45
CA VAL A 215 9.72 41.95 16.67
C VAL A 215 10.26 42.37 15.30
N PRO A 216 10.54 43.66 15.03
CA PRO A 216 10.88 44.11 13.68
C PRO A 216 12.38 43.99 13.41
N VAL A 217 12.79 43.31 12.33
CA VAL A 217 14.12 43.49 11.69
C VAL A 217 14.03 43.35 10.15
N THR A 218 14.96 44.05 9.52
CA THR A 218 15.18 44.59 8.18
C THR A 218 15.14 43.68 6.95
N GLU A 219 14.88 44.34 5.82
CA GLU A 219 14.80 43.89 4.42
C GLU A 219 15.87 42.86 4.00
N GLY A 220 15.46 41.60 4.00
CA GLY A 220 15.91 40.52 3.13
C GLY A 220 14.67 39.68 2.83
N ALA A 221 14.53 39.16 1.61
CA ALA A 221 13.31 38.52 1.11
C ALA A 221 12.65 37.65 2.18
N ARG A 222 11.48 38.08 2.69
CA ARG A 222 10.71 37.30 3.67
C ARG A 222 10.32 35.99 3.01
N VAL A 223 10.84 34.89 3.53
CA VAL A 223 10.36 33.56 3.14
C VAL A 223 8.86 33.47 3.48
N PRO A 224 8.00 33.00 2.56
CA PRO A 224 6.56 32.92 2.80
C PRO A 224 6.25 32.03 4.01
N GLU A 225 5.37 32.49 4.89
CA GLU A 225 4.94 31.71 6.06
C GLU A 225 3.96 30.60 5.64
N VAL A 226 4.22 29.36 6.07
CA VAL A 226 3.32 28.22 5.80
C VAL A 226 2.21 28.19 6.86
N GLN A 227 0.96 28.33 6.41
CA GLN A 227 -0.20 28.29 7.29
C GLN A 227 -0.71 26.85 7.45
N LEU A 228 -0.35 26.23 8.58
CA LEU A 228 -0.77 24.87 8.88
C LEU A 228 -2.17 24.85 9.50
N LYS A 229 -3.14 24.30 8.78
CA LYS A 229 -4.51 24.09 9.28
C LYS A 229 -4.66 22.65 9.76
N HIS A 230 -5.37 22.46 10.86
CA HIS A 230 -5.69 21.10 11.32
C HIS A 230 -6.72 20.47 10.37
N PRO A 231 -6.40 19.40 9.62
CA PRO A 231 -7.36 18.78 8.72
C PRO A 231 -8.52 18.19 9.51
N VAL A 232 -9.71 18.17 8.90
CA VAL A 232 -10.84 17.40 9.41
C VAL A 232 -10.45 15.93 9.46
N ASN A 233 -10.93 15.20 10.47
CA ASN A 233 -10.60 13.79 10.60
C ASN A 233 -11.17 12.96 9.43
N GLN A 234 -10.29 12.29 8.67
CA GLN A 234 -10.66 11.56 7.45
C GLN A 234 -10.77 10.04 7.64
N SER A 235 -10.59 9.50 8.86
CA SER A 235 -10.56 8.05 9.08
C SER A 235 -11.87 7.40 8.62
N LYS A 236 -13.03 7.99 8.95
CA LYS A 236 -14.34 7.49 8.51
C LYS A 236 -14.53 7.50 7.00
N PHE A 237 -14.04 8.53 6.33
CA PHE A 237 -14.08 8.60 4.87
C PHE A 237 -13.26 7.46 4.25
N ILE A 238 -12.02 7.26 4.72
CA ILE A 238 -11.14 6.19 4.22
C ILE A 238 -11.77 4.81 4.45
N LEU A 239 -12.36 4.59 5.62
CA LEU A 239 -13.08 3.36 5.92
C LEU A 239 -14.26 3.14 4.95
N SER A 240 -14.94 4.20 4.52
CA SER A 240 -16.06 4.11 3.57
C SER A 240 -15.65 3.76 2.13
N CYS A 241 -14.37 3.94 1.77
CA CYS A 241 -13.88 3.67 0.42
C CYS A 241 -13.88 2.18 0.06
N LEU A 242 -13.87 1.29 1.06
CA LEU A 242 -13.89 -0.16 0.87
C LEU A 242 -14.96 -0.79 1.79
N PRO A 243 -15.55 -1.94 1.40
CA PRO A 243 -16.42 -2.68 2.30
C PRO A 243 -15.61 -3.25 3.48
N ALA A 244 -16.28 -3.64 4.58
CA ALA A 244 -15.66 -4.23 5.77
C ALA A 244 -14.82 -5.49 5.48
N ASN A 245 -15.14 -6.25 4.43
CA ASN A 245 -14.37 -7.42 4.03
C ASN A 245 -14.08 -7.38 2.53
N PRO A 246 -13.12 -6.53 2.07
CA PRO A 246 -12.78 -6.43 0.67
C PRO A 246 -12.24 -7.75 0.13
N ALA A 247 -12.23 -7.92 -1.19
CA ALA A 247 -11.85 -9.19 -1.81
C ALA A 247 -10.44 -9.67 -1.44
N PHE A 248 -9.51 -8.75 -1.22
CA PHE A 248 -8.14 -9.05 -0.80
C PHE A 248 -8.00 -9.38 0.71
N CYS A 249 -9.01 -9.06 1.53
CA CYS A 249 -8.99 -9.30 2.97
C CYS A 249 -10.15 -10.22 3.39
N LEU A 250 -9.87 -11.52 3.41
CA LEU A 250 -10.87 -12.56 3.67
C LEU A 250 -11.03 -12.91 5.15
N LYS A 251 -9.99 -12.71 5.95
CA LYS A 251 -9.89 -13.24 7.32
C LYS A 251 -10.15 -12.19 8.40
N LEU A 252 -9.89 -10.93 8.07
CA LEU A 252 -10.01 -9.81 9.01
C LEU A 252 -11.13 -8.89 8.53
N ASP A 253 -11.73 -8.19 9.48
CA ASP A 253 -12.57 -7.04 9.18
C ASP A 253 -11.64 -5.85 8.92
N TYR A 254 -11.61 -5.38 7.68
CA TYR A 254 -10.83 -4.25 7.24
C TYR A 254 -11.21 -2.98 8.01
N HIS A 255 -12.50 -2.78 8.31
CA HIS A 255 -12.93 -1.59 9.03
C HIS A 255 -12.40 -1.61 10.47
N GLU A 256 -12.54 -2.74 11.15
CA GLU A 256 -12.06 -2.90 12.52
C GLU A 256 -10.53 -2.69 12.62
N VAL A 257 -9.77 -3.33 11.72
CA VAL A 257 -8.30 -3.23 11.72
C VAL A 257 -7.84 -1.81 11.44
N MET A 258 -8.45 -1.14 10.44
CA MET A 258 -8.07 0.22 10.08
C MET A 258 -8.51 1.25 11.12
N GLU A 259 -9.67 1.07 11.75
CA GLU A 259 -10.10 1.91 12.87
C GLU A 259 -9.13 1.80 14.05
N GLN A 260 -8.76 0.57 14.44
CA GLN A 260 -7.74 0.34 15.46
C GLN A 260 -6.39 0.98 15.10
N PHE A 261 -6.01 0.95 13.82
CA PHE A 261 -4.80 1.58 13.32
C PHE A 261 -4.82 3.11 13.49
N TYR A 262 -5.90 3.78 13.05
CA TYR A 262 -6.02 5.24 13.20
C TYR A 262 -6.12 5.67 14.67
N ASP A 263 -6.83 4.90 15.49
CA ASP A 263 -6.90 5.13 16.94
C ASP A 263 -5.55 4.95 17.62
N TYR A 264 -4.79 3.93 17.22
CA TYR A 264 -3.43 3.70 17.70
C TYR A 264 -2.53 4.88 17.35
N LEU A 265 -2.53 5.34 16.08
CA LEU A 265 -1.77 6.50 15.66
C LEU A 265 -2.12 7.72 16.52
N LYS A 266 -3.41 8.07 16.65
CA LYS A 266 -3.86 9.22 17.45
C LYS A 266 -3.38 9.15 18.90
N LYS A 267 -3.35 7.97 19.51
CA LYS A 267 -2.90 7.76 20.90
C LYS A 267 -1.38 7.76 21.07
N GLN A 268 -0.64 7.26 20.08
CA GLN A 268 0.81 7.13 20.17
C GLN A 268 1.56 8.35 19.65
N LEU A 269 0.97 9.12 18.72
CA LEU A 269 1.63 10.27 18.10
C LEU A 269 2.22 11.25 19.14
N PRO A 270 1.50 11.67 20.20
CA PRO A 270 2.08 12.56 21.20
C PRO A 270 3.29 11.92 21.89
N LYS A 271 3.20 10.63 22.23
CA LYS A 271 4.28 9.88 22.91
C LYS A 271 5.51 9.69 22.02
N MET A 272 5.31 9.62 20.71
CA MET A 272 6.39 9.48 19.73
C MET A 272 7.24 10.76 19.63
N TYR A 273 6.63 11.94 19.81
CA TYR A 273 7.32 13.22 19.62
C TYR A 273 7.68 13.96 20.91
N LEU A 274 6.99 13.72 22.03
CA LEU A 274 7.32 14.36 23.32
C LEU A 274 8.70 13.94 23.81
N LEU A 275 9.58 14.91 24.03
CA LEU A 275 10.87 14.75 24.70
C LEU A 275 10.64 15.21 26.14
N ASP A 276 10.76 14.29 27.10
CA ASP A 276 10.63 14.65 28.52
C ASP A 276 11.72 15.69 28.87
N ASN A 277 11.36 16.79 29.55
CA ASN A 277 12.31 17.78 30.06
C ASN A 277 13.15 18.54 28.99
N ALA A 278 12.65 18.69 27.76
CA ALA A 278 13.32 19.56 26.78
C ALA A 278 13.39 21.00 27.29
N HIS A 279 14.59 21.48 27.61
CA HIS A 279 14.82 22.91 27.81
C HIS A 279 15.03 23.52 26.44
N ASP A 280 14.18 24.48 26.09
CA ASP A 280 14.29 25.24 24.86
C ASP A 280 15.52 26.16 24.92
N GLY A 281 16.71 25.58 24.72
CA GLY A 281 17.97 26.30 24.77
C GLY A 281 18.04 27.30 23.63
N GLU A 282 18.02 28.59 23.95
CA GLU A 282 18.13 29.70 22.98
C GLU A 282 19.32 29.53 22.01
N GLN A 283 20.44 29.00 22.50
CA GLN A 283 21.61 28.69 21.67
C GLN A 283 21.32 27.62 20.61
N LEU A 284 20.62 26.55 21.00
CA LEU A 284 20.25 25.48 20.07
C LEU A 284 19.22 25.99 19.05
N ARG A 285 18.22 26.77 19.46
CA ARG A 285 17.28 27.42 18.55
C ARG A 285 17.99 28.25 17.50
N ARG A 286 18.88 29.14 17.94
CA ARG A 286 19.67 30.00 17.06
C ARG A 286 20.54 29.18 16.11
N PHE A 287 21.15 28.11 16.60
CA PHE A 287 21.91 27.17 15.78
C PHE A 287 21.05 26.54 14.68
N LEU A 288 19.93 25.93 15.04
CA LEU A 288 19.07 25.25 14.07
C LEU A 288 18.50 26.21 13.01
N ARG A 289 18.06 27.41 13.42
CA ARG A 289 17.50 28.44 12.53
C ARG A 289 18.50 29.02 11.54
N SER A 290 19.77 29.11 11.92
CA SER A 290 20.85 29.61 11.06
C SER A 290 21.53 28.52 10.24
N SER A 291 21.15 27.25 10.45
CA SER A 291 21.74 26.11 9.74
C SER A 291 21.10 25.91 8.37
N THR A 292 21.90 25.41 7.45
CA THR A 292 21.49 24.92 6.14
C THR A 292 21.35 23.40 6.19
N TRP A 293 20.29 22.84 5.61
CA TRP A 293 19.91 21.43 5.82
C TRP A 293 19.86 20.62 4.52
N ALA A 294 20.66 19.56 4.46
CA ALA A 294 20.57 18.57 3.38
C ALA A 294 19.99 17.25 3.92
N VAL A 295 19.00 16.69 3.22
CA VAL A 295 18.36 15.43 3.58
C VAL A 295 18.77 14.38 2.56
N HIS A 296 19.44 13.32 3.02
CA HIS A 296 19.85 12.21 2.17
C HIS A 296 19.05 10.97 2.53
N LEU A 297 18.15 10.57 1.63
CA LEU A 297 17.31 9.40 1.74
C LEU A 297 17.81 8.29 0.81
N LYS A 298 17.64 7.05 1.23
CA LYS A 298 17.70 5.86 0.36
C LYS A 298 16.30 5.50 -0.11
N ARG A 299 16.19 4.66 -1.15
CA ARG A 299 14.91 4.08 -1.64
C ARG A 299 14.04 3.46 -0.57
N ASP A 300 14.63 2.94 0.50
CA ASP A 300 13.89 2.38 1.62
C ASP A 300 13.49 3.41 2.67
N PHE A 301 13.61 4.70 2.37
CA PHE A 301 13.39 5.84 3.27
C PHE A 301 14.24 5.80 4.56
N THR A 302 15.30 4.98 4.61
CA THR A 302 16.35 5.21 5.60
C THR A 302 17.17 6.39 5.16
N GLY A 303 17.46 7.30 6.08
CA GLY A 303 18.13 8.54 5.71
C GLY A 303 18.99 9.10 6.80
N SER A 304 19.84 10.04 6.40
CA SER A 304 20.51 10.94 7.31
C SER A 304 20.35 12.38 6.84
N VAL A 305 20.24 13.25 7.81
CA VAL A 305 20.13 14.69 7.64
C VAL A 305 21.49 15.27 7.99
N HIS A 306 22.04 16.08 7.10
CA HIS A 306 23.29 16.79 7.28
C HIS A 306 22.98 18.28 7.48
N LEU A 307 23.36 18.80 8.65
CA LEU A 307 23.21 20.21 8.98
C LEU A 307 24.57 20.90 8.80
N HIS A 308 24.61 21.85 7.89
CA HIS A 308 25.77 22.70 7.65
C HIS A 308 25.56 24.03 8.37
N ASN A 309 26.57 24.47 9.13
CA ASN A 309 26.55 25.74 9.84
C ASN A 309 27.98 26.22 10.07
N ASP A 310 28.24 27.50 9.85
CA ASP A 310 29.56 28.11 10.07
C ASP A 310 30.07 27.90 11.51
N MET A 311 29.16 27.83 12.48
CA MET A 311 29.47 27.54 13.89
C MET A 311 30.09 26.15 14.11
N LEU A 312 30.02 25.23 13.14
CA LEU A 312 30.67 23.91 13.21
C LEU A 312 32.10 23.92 12.64
N THR A 313 32.53 25.03 12.03
CA THR A 313 33.78 25.16 11.27
C THR A 313 34.68 26.26 11.84
N GLY A 314 36.00 26.13 11.66
CA GLY A 314 36.99 27.12 12.13
C GLY A 314 37.46 26.97 13.59
N THR A 315 38.26 27.94 14.05
CA THR A 315 38.97 27.89 15.36
C THR A 315 38.07 28.03 16.58
N ASN A 316 36.83 28.53 16.40
CA ASN A 316 35.82 28.71 17.45
C ASN A 316 34.63 27.76 17.26
N ALA A 317 34.82 26.61 16.63
CA ALA A 317 33.75 25.66 16.37
C ALA A 317 33.09 25.18 17.68
N VAL A 318 31.77 25.21 17.72
CA VAL A 318 30.97 24.76 18.86
C VAL A 318 30.94 23.23 18.88
N ASP A 319 31.13 22.63 20.05
CA ASP A 319 30.97 21.19 20.23
C ASP A 319 29.48 20.80 20.18
N PRO A 320 29.05 19.94 19.24
CA PRO A 320 27.69 19.42 19.20
C PRO A 320 27.27 18.74 20.51
N ALA A 321 28.19 18.09 21.23
CA ALA A 321 27.85 17.45 22.51
C ALA A 321 27.40 18.46 23.58
N LEU A 322 27.88 19.71 23.50
CA LEU A 322 27.45 20.81 24.37
C LEU A 322 26.15 21.45 23.89
N LEU A 323 25.94 21.55 22.56
CA LEU A 323 24.68 22.06 21.97
C LEU A 323 23.48 21.15 22.24
N PHE A 324 23.72 19.83 22.18
CA PHE A 324 22.72 18.77 22.29
C PHE A 324 22.77 18.04 23.63
N GLY A 325 23.48 18.59 24.63
CA GLY A 325 23.73 18.00 25.94
C GLY A 325 22.48 17.84 26.83
N SER A 326 22.53 18.31 28.07
CA SER A 326 21.46 18.13 29.08
C SER A 326 20.08 18.73 28.73
N SER A 327 19.93 19.32 27.54
CA SER A 327 18.76 20.09 27.12
C SER A 327 17.76 19.30 26.27
N ILE A 328 18.12 18.14 25.69
CA ILE A 328 17.20 17.29 24.91
C ILE A 328 17.55 15.80 25.09
N PRO A 329 16.72 14.98 25.75
CA PRO A 329 17.02 13.55 25.85
C PRO A 329 16.76 12.84 24.52
N PHE A 330 17.82 12.50 23.79
CA PHE A 330 17.74 11.66 22.59
C PHE A 330 17.37 10.20 22.86
N HIS A 331 17.13 9.80 24.11
CA HIS A 331 16.82 8.40 24.45
C HIS A 331 15.52 7.93 23.78
N PRO A 332 15.46 6.72 23.15
CA PRO A 332 16.50 5.69 22.98
C PRO A 332 17.30 5.74 21.66
N PHE A 333 17.34 6.88 20.96
CA PHE A 333 17.90 7.04 19.62
C PHE A 333 19.36 7.53 19.62
N PRO A 334 20.13 7.24 18.55
CA PRO A 334 21.51 7.69 18.44
C PRO A 334 21.61 9.21 18.45
N ALA A 335 22.55 9.74 19.23
CA ALA A 335 22.84 11.17 19.25
C ALA A 335 23.36 11.65 17.89
N PRO A 336 23.14 12.93 17.53
CA PRO A 336 23.75 13.52 16.35
C PRO A 336 25.27 13.35 16.37
N SER A 337 25.85 13.00 15.21
CA SER A 337 27.29 12.72 15.04
C SER A 337 27.94 13.81 14.19
N ARG A 338 29.12 14.28 14.60
CA ARG A 338 29.86 15.28 13.83
C ARG A 338 30.53 14.64 12.61
N ILE A 339 30.37 15.27 11.45
CA ILE A 339 31.14 15.02 10.22
C ILE A 339 31.95 16.31 9.90
N PRO A 340 32.98 16.28 9.02
CA PRO A 340 33.97 17.36 8.91
C PRO A 340 33.38 18.78 8.84
N ASP A 341 32.30 18.97 8.07
CA ASP A 341 31.67 20.28 7.84
C ASP A 341 30.17 20.30 8.17
N ALA A 342 29.69 19.31 8.93
CA ALA A 342 28.27 19.18 9.23
C ALA A 342 27.97 18.34 10.47
N LEU A 343 26.73 18.39 10.91
CA LEU A 343 26.16 17.48 11.88
C LEU A 343 25.26 16.47 11.16
N ARG A 344 25.49 15.19 11.41
CA ARG A 344 24.70 14.09 10.87
C ARG A 344 23.75 13.55 11.92
N MET A 345 22.45 13.51 11.63
CA MET A 345 21.43 12.85 12.46
C MET A 345 20.46 12.05 11.60
N ASP A 346 19.68 11.16 12.20
CA ASP A 346 18.60 10.47 11.50
C ASP A 346 17.36 11.37 11.33
N THR A 347 16.50 11.01 10.39
CA THR A 347 15.28 11.76 10.05
C THR A 347 14.24 11.76 11.17
N TRP A 348 14.23 10.75 12.04
CA TRP A 348 13.30 10.69 13.17
C TRP A 348 13.69 11.70 14.25
N THR A 349 14.97 11.73 14.60
CA THR A 349 15.55 12.72 15.51
C THR A 349 15.27 14.15 15.03
N LEU A 350 15.45 14.40 13.72
CA LEU A 350 15.10 15.68 13.10
C LEU A 350 13.65 16.09 13.37
N CYS A 351 12.68 15.23 13.02
CA CYS A 351 11.26 15.58 13.11
C CYS A 351 10.86 15.90 14.56
N ARG A 352 11.37 15.15 15.55
CA ARG A 352 11.10 15.44 16.98
C ARG A 352 11.62 16.82 17.39
N LEU A 353 12.84 17.17 16.97
CA LEU A 353 13.43 18.47 17.24
C LEU A 353 12.58 19.59 16.65
N LEU A 354 12.24 19.50 15.37
CA LEU A 354 11.53 20.57 14.66
C LEU A 354 10.09 20.77 15.14
N ILE A 355 9.40 19.71 15.56
CA ILE A 355 8.04 19.81 16.11
C ILE A 355 8.03 20.59 17.43
N GLN A 356 9.07 20.49 18.25
CA GLN A 356 9.15 21.16 19.55
C GLN A 356 9.67 22.59 19.47
N MET A 357 10.38 22.94 18.40
CA MET A 357 10.93 24.29 18.22
C MET A 357 9.86 25.23 17.66
N PRO A 358 9.85 26.51 18.05
CA PRO A 358 8.92 27.49 17.49
C PRO A 358 9.18 27.72 15.99
N ALA A 359 8.13 27.72 15.15
CA ALA A 359 8.25 27.89 13.70
C ALA A 359 8.55 29.33 13.26
N GLY A 360 8.21 30.33 14.07
CA GLY A 360 8.29 31.75 13.68
C GLY A 360 9.66 32.40 13.88
N GLY A 361 10.05 33.30 12.99
CA GLY A 361 11.25 34.13 13.12
C GLY A 361 12.30 33.91 12.02
N ALA A 362 13.28 34.82 11.94
CA ALA A 362 14.34 34.80 10.93
C ALA A 362 15.11 33.46 10.95
N SER A 363 15.15 32.78 9.80
CA SER A 363 15.70 31.44 9.64
C SER A 363 16.01 31.16 8.16
N THR A 364 16.78 30.10 7.88
CA THR A 364 17.06 29.67 6.51
C THR A 364 15.81 29.05 5.85
N HIS A 365 15.72 29.11 4.51
CA HIS A 365 14.67 28.43 3.73
C HIS A 365 14.55 26.94 4.09
N SER A 366 15.70 26.27 4.23
CA SER A 366 15.77 24.85 4.57
C SER A 366 15.24 24.50 5.96
N TYR A 367 15.48 25.36 6.96
CA TYR A 367 14.89 25.21 8.28
C TYR A 367 13.37 25.38 8.22
N GLN A 368 12.88 26.40 7.51
CA GLN A 368 11.45 26.66 7.39
C GLN A 368 10.71 25.54 6.67
N PHE A 369 11.24 25.08 5.54
CA PHE A 369 10.70 23.95 4.80
C PHE A 369 10.61 22.69 5.69
N LEU A 370 11.71 22.28 6.32
CA LEU A 370 11.71 21.06 7.14
C LEU A 370 10.83 21.20 8.39
N SER A 371 10.78 22.38 9.00
CA SER A 371 9.91 22.66 10.16
C SER A 371 8.44 22.57 9.78
N ALA A 372 8.06 23.20 8.67
CA ALA A 372 6.71 23.12 8.13
C ALA A 372 6.35 21.68 7.73
N ALA A 373 7.24 20.95 7.05
CA ALA A 373 7.04 19.57 6.66
C ALA A 373 6.85 18.63 7.86
N ALA A 374 7.66 18.77 8.91
CA ALA A 374 7.55 17.96 10.13
C ALA A 374 6.22 18.19 10.85
N ARG A 375 5.79 19.45 10.96
CA ARG A 375 4.52 19.84 11.59
C ARG A 375 3.30 19.44 10.74
N MET A 376 3.37 19.61 9.42
CA MET A 376 2.35 19.11 8.49
C MET A 376 2.19 17.60 8.65
N THR A 377 3.29 16.84 8.66
CA THR A 377 3.28 15.39 8.89
C THR A 377 2.60 15.03 10.21
N HIS A 378 2.90 15.76 11.29
CA HIS A 378 2.24 15.58 12.58
C HIS A 378 0.72 15.78 12.51
N LEU A 379 0.27 16.86 11.87
CA LEU A 379 -1.16 17.17 11.70
C LEU A 379 -1.89 16.12 10.86
N LEU A 380 -1.28 15.67 9.77
CA LEU A 380 -1.83 14.65 8.88
C LEU A 380 -2.01 13.31 9.60
N LEU A 381 -0.98 12.88 10.35
CA LEU A 381 -1.05 11.65 11.15
C LEU A 381 -2.09 11.75 12.27
N GLY A 382 -2.19 12.89 12.95
CA GLY A 382 -3.13 13.11 14.05
C GLY A 382 -4.60 13.21 13.61
N SER A 383 -4.84 13.76 12.41
CA SER A 383 -6.16 13.82 11.78
C SER A 383 -6.55 12.55 11.04
N GLY A 384 -5.61 11.61 10.83
CA GLY A 384 -5.85 10.45 9.97
C GLY A 384 -6.03 10.83 8.49
N ALA A 385 -5.62 12.04 8.09
CA ALA A 385 -5.59 12.48 6.69
C ALA A 385 -4.40 11.87 5.92
N VAL A 386 -4.16 10.58 6.15
CA VAL A 386 -3.13 9.77 5.52
C VAL A 386 -3.69 8.40 5.14
N VAL A 387 -3.15 7.84 4.05
CA VAL A 387 -3.43 6.47 3.63
C VAL A 387 -2.13 5.67 3.73
N PRO A 388 -2.14 4.51 4.42
CA PRO A 388 -0.99 3.62 4.40
C PRO A 388 -0.80 3.04 3.00
N ASP A 389 0.42 3.03 2.54
CA ASP A 389 0.83 2.42 1.28
C ASP A 389 1.99 1.45 1.52
N VAL A 390 2.15 0.45 0.66
CA VAL A 390 3.18 -0.57 0.78
C VAL A 390 4.26 -0.31 -0.25
N LEU A 391 5.45 0.03 0.24
CA LEU A 391 6.62 0.23 -0.58
C LEU A 391 7.46 -1.06 -0.66
N PRO A 392 7.59 -1.70 -1.83
CA PRO A 392 8.57 -2.77 -2.02
C PRO A 392 9.98 -2.17 -2.02
N LEU A 393 10.88 -2.70 -1.19
CA LEU A 393 12.21 -2.12 -0.98
C LEU A 393 13.22 -2.49 -2.08
N VAL A 394 12.94 -3.54 -2.86
CA VAL A 394 13.75 -4.13 -3.94
C VAL A 394 12.80 -4.88 -4.89
N ASP A 395 13.28 -5.42 -6.02
CA ASP A 395 12.58 -6.43 -6.85
C ASP A 395 12.21 -7.72 -6.07
N ASP A 396 12.57 -7.81 -4.78
CA ASP A 396 12.16 -8.87 -3.86
C ASP A 396 10.90 -8.45 -3.08
N ALA A 397 9.74 -8.94 -3.53
CA ALA A 397 8.44 -8.69 -2.91
C ALA A 397 8.32 -9.15 -1.44
N SER A 398 9.28 -9.94 -0.92
CA SER A 398 9.30 -10.33 0.50
C SER A 398 9.80 -9.21 1.43
N LYS A 399 10.42 -8.16 0.88
CA LYS A 399 10.94 -7.01 1.63
C LYS A 399 10.12 -5.76 1.31
N TRP A 400 9.31 -5.33 2.26
CA TRP A 400 8.42 -4.18 2.12
C TRP A 400 8.45 -3.28 3.36
N LYS A 401 8.07 -2.01 3.20
CA LYS A 401 7.77 -1.07 4.29
C LYS A 401 6.39 -0.47 4.10
N VAL A 402 5.78 -0.07 5.21
CA VAL A 402 4.59 0.79 5.16
C VAL A 402 5.06 2.24 5.13
N ILE A 403 4.59 2.99 4.14
CA ILE A 403 4.74 4.44 4.06
C ILE A 403 3.36 5.08 4.24
N PHE A 404 3.33 6.36 4.57
CA PHE A 404 2.08 7.11 4.72
C PHE A 404 2.05 8.23 3.70
N LYS A 405 1.02 8.21 2.85
CA LYS A 405 0.79 9.27 1.86
C LYS A 405 -0.25 10.25 2.39
N PRO A 406 -0.07 11.57 2.22
CA PRO A 406 -1.10 12.54 2.59
C PRO A 406 -2.41 12.25 1.85
N LEU A 407 -3.55 12.74 2.31
CA LEU A 407 -4.78 12.77 1.51
C LEU A 407 -4.94 14.15 0.87
N ALA A 408 -4.15 14.48 -0.16
CA ALA A 408 -4.12 15.81 -0.79
C ALA A 408 -5.36 16.15 -1.64
N THR A 409 -6.47 15.48 -1.38
CA THR A 409 -7.77 15.77 -1.99
C THR A 409 -8.74 16.45 -1.06
N THR A 410 -8.33 16.75 0.16
CA THR A 410 -8.96 17.80 0.96
C THR A 410 -8.29 19.13 0.65
N ASP A 411 -9.08 20.19 0.56
CA ASP A 411 -8.58 21.53 0.21
C ASP A 411 -7.53 22.01 1.22
N GLU A 412 -7.66 21.64 2.50
CA GLU A 412 -6.69 22.01 3.53
C GLU A 412 -5.34 21.33 3.31
N VAL A 413 -5.34 20.03 3.00
CA VAL A 413 -4.08 19.29 2.79
C VAL A 413 -3.43 19.74 1.49
N LYS A 414 -4.22 19.97 0.45
CA LYS A 414 -3.74 20.50 -0.82
C LYS A 414 -3.08 21.86 -0.65
N LEU A 415 -3.75 22.79 0.03
CA LEU A 415 -3.21 24.12 0.30
C LEU A 415 -1.91 24.06 1.13
N MET A 416 -1.84 23.20 2.15
CA MET A 416 -0.62 23.03 2.95
C MET A 416 0.55 22.51 2.11
N ILE A 417 0.31 21.58 1.18
CA ILE A 417 1.33 21.07 0.26
C ILE A 417 1.78 22.16 -0.71
N GLU A 418 0.85 22.89 -1.34
CA GLU A 418 1.17 24.02 -2.23
C GLU A 418 1.98 25.11 -1.50
N GLN A 419 1.65 25.41 -0.24
CA GLN A 419 2.42 26.35 0.58
C GLN A 419 3.82 25.83 0.87
N LEU A 420 3.96 24.54 1.17
CA LEU A 420 5.25 23.91 1.43
C LEU A 420 6.15 23.90 0.18
N GLU A 421 5.58 23.66 -0.99
CA GLU A 421 6.26 23.73 -2.29
C GLU A 421 6.79 25.13 -2.59
N ASN A 422 6.03 26.17 -2.26
CA ASN A 422 6.46 27.56 -2.43
C ASN A 422 7.64 27.95 -1.52
N VAL A 423 7.86 27.22 -0.42
CA VAL A 423 9.01 27.40 0.47
C VAL A 423 10.21 26.56 0.00
N TYR A 424 9.97 25.51 -0.80
CA TYR A 424 11.02 24.69 -1.39
C TYR A 424 11.72 25.42 -2.54
N ASP A 425 12.89 25.97 -2.26
CA ASP A 425 13.75 26.55 -3.29
C ASP A 425 14.77 25.51 -3.78
N ALA A 426 14.48 24.89 -4.93
CA ALA A 426 15.36 23.92 -5.59
C ALA A 426 16.66 24.55 -6.12
N SER A 427 16.69 25.87 -6.30
CA SER A 427 17.85 26.62 -6.80
C SER A 427 18.79 27.07 -5.68
N ALA A 428 18.26 27.22 -4.46
CA ALA A 428 19.06 27.46 -3.28
C ALA A 428 19.85 26.19 -2.94
N GLU A 429 21.16 26.32 -2.68
CA GLU A 429 21.99 25.22 -2.17
C GLU A 429 21.50 24.64 -0.84
N SER A 430 20.47 25.27 -0.23
CA SER A 430 20.07 25.04 1.14
C SER A 430 19.03 23.95 1.37
N VAL A 431 18.15 23.63 0.40
CA VAL A 431 17.14 22.56 0.56
C VAL A 431 17.44 21.38 -0.37
N ARG A 432 18.51 20.64 -0.09
CA ARG A 432 18.88 19.46 -0.90
C ARG A 432 18.26 18.20 -0.32
N VAL A 433 17.11 17.79 -0.85
CA VAL A 433 16.57 16.44 -0.58
C VAL A 433 17.02 15.52 -1.71
N THR A 434 17.75 14.46 -1.39
CA THR A 434 18.23 13.49 -2.38
C THR A 434 17.70 12.10 -2.07
N LEU A 435 17.26 11.35 -3.09
CA LEU A 435 16.90 9.93 -3.01
C LEU A 435 17.89 9.10 -3.81
N ASP A 436 18.62 8.19 -3.16
CA ASP A 436 19.72 7.42 -3.78
C ASP A 436 20.73 8.30 -4.54
N GLY A 437 20.97 9.52 -4.04
CA GLY A 437 21.88 10.50 -4.64
C GLY A 437 21.29 11.34 -5.78
N GLN A 438 20.04 11.10 -6.19
CA GLN A 438 19.32 11.95 -7.15
C GLN A 438 18.59 13.06 -6.39
N LEU A 439 18.72 14.31 -6.84
CA LEU A 439 17.99 15.44 -6.27
C LEU A 439 16.49 15.30 -6.55
N LEU A 440 15.66 15.47 -5.52
CA LEU A 440 14.21 15.46 -5.64
C LEU A 440 13.68 16.85 -6.02
N GLU A 441 12.64 16.87 -6.83
CA GLU A 441 11.87 18.09 -7.13
C GLU A 441 10.91 18.40 -5.97
N ALA A 442 10.39 19.64 -5.90
CA ALA A 442 9.54 20.11 -4.80
C ALA A 442 8.33 19.21 -4.50
N HIS A 443 7.74 18.61 -5.54
CA HIS A 443 6.55 17.76 -5.46
C HIS A 443 6.84 16.31 -5.03
N SER A 444 8.11 15.89 -5.01
CA SER A 444 8.55 14.49 -4.84
C SER A 444 8.88 14.17 -3.39
#